data_AF-A0A357LYR4-F1
#
_entry.id   AF-A0A357LYR4-F1
#
_cell.length_a   1.000
_cell.length_b   1.000
_cell.length_c   1.000
_cell.angle_alpha   90.00
_cell.angle_beta   90.00
_cell.angle_gamma   90.00
#
_symmetry.space_group_name_H-M   'P 1'
#
loop_
_entity.id
_entity.type
_entity.pdbx_description
1 polymer ?
#
loop_
_entity_poly.entity_id
_entity_poly.type
_entity_poly.pdbx_seq_one_letter_code
_entity_poly.pdbx_strand_id
1 'polypeptide(L)'
;MDSYIQNIVQSKNAKDQFAQVSSDIAQERPDLVNKKWDFSLNARDDIVILHNGDLTDEDVNWLQDRLQYSGLKEALAELKSSMITLVESERGSDMYSTNIGRYDISEANFDQIIHFGEFLNKTNGEDANQILTSQLAVRADDPYKNLTYEFLVVNEHLTNTKPVPYSPENK
;
A
#
# COMPACT_ATOMS: atom_id res chain seq x y z
N MET A 1 -7.57 -7.52 -22.04
CA MET A 1 -7.60 -8.44 -20.89
C MET A 1 -8.49 -7.78 -19.84
N ASP A 2 -9.31 -8.55 -19.14
CA ASP A 2 -10.21 -8.04 -18.09
C ASP A 2 -9.38 -7.43 -16.94
N SER A 3 -9.74 -6.24 -16.45
CA SER A 3 -9.02 -5.53 -15.37
C SER A 3 -8.99 -6.36 -14.08
N TYR A 4 -10.02 -7.16 -13.81
CA TYR A 4 -10.08 -8.06 -12.67
C TYR A 4 -8.98 -9.13 -12.75
N ILE A 5 -8.80 -9.74 -13.93
CA ILE A 5 -7.79 -10.77 -14.17
C ILE A 5 -6.39 -10.15 -14.22
N GLN A 6 -6.26 -8.95 -14.80
CA GLN A 6 -4.99 -8.24 -14.88
C GLN A 6 -4.44 -7.92 -13.49
N ASN A 7 -5.28 -7.45 -12.56
CA ASN A 7 -4.83 -7.18 -11.19
C ASN A 7 -4.33 -8.46 -10.48
N ILE A 8 -4.97 -9.60 -10.69
CA ILE A 8 -4.52 -10.90 -10.14
C ILE A 8 -3.15 -11.29 -10.71
N VAL A 9 -2.97 -11.17 -12.03
CA VAL A 9 -1.71 -11.51 -12.70
C VAL A 9 -0.56 -10.62 -12.22
N GLN A 10 -0.79 -9.31 -12.15
CA GLN A 10 0.24 -8.37 -11.70
C GLN A 10 0.55 -8.52 -10.21
N SER A 11 -0.45 -8.85 -9.40
CA SER A 11 -0.24 -9.16 -7.98
C SER A 11 0.69 -10.35 -7.81
N LYS A 12 0.52 -11.40 -8.62
CA LYS A 12 1.40 -12.58 -8.59
C LYS A 12 2.83 -12.24 -9.02
N ASN A 13 3.00 -11.47 -10.09
CA ASN A 13 4.32 -11.05 -10.56
C ASN A 13 5.08 -10.24 -9.50
N ALA A 14 4.42 -9.22 -8.92
CA ALA A 14 4.99 -8.41 -7.85
C ALA A 14 5.31 -9.25 -6.60
N LYS A 15 4.46 -10.22 -6.25
CA LYS A 15 4.67 -11.12 -5.11
C LYS A 15 5.94 -11.96 -5.26
N ASP A 16 6.13 -12.57 -6.42
CA ASP A 16 7.29 -13.44 -6.66
C ASP A 16 8.60 -12.64 -6.54
N GLN A 17 8.62 -11.40 -7.04
CA GLN A 17 9.76 -10.48 -6.88
C GLN A 17 9.93 -10.02 -5.43
N PHE A 18 8.84 -9.70 -4.74
CA PHE A 18 8.88 -9.26 -3.35
C PHE A 18 9.35 -10.36 -2.40
N ALA A 19 9.04 -11.63 -2.67
CA ALA A 19 9.53 -12.76 -1.88
C ALA A 19 11.07 -12.84 -1.91
N GLN A 20 11.68 -12.61 -3.07
CA GLN A 20 13.14 -12.56 -3.20
C GLN A 20 13.73 -11.40 -2.40
N VAL A 21 13.20 -10.18 -2.59
CA VAL A 21 13.70 -9.00 -1.88
C VAL A 21 13.52 -9.13 -0.36
N SER A 22 12.40 -9.68 0.08
CA SER A 22 12.14 -9.95 1.50
C SER A 22 13.12 -10.94 2.10
N SER A 23 13.47 -12.00 1.37
CA SER A 23 14.50 -12.95 1.80
C SER A 23 15.86 -12.27 1.94
N ASP A 24 16.23 -11.40 1.00
CA ASP A 24 17.52 -10.71 1.05
C ASP A 24 17.57 -9.70 2.22
N ILE A 25 16.48 -8.96 2.45
CA ILE A 25 16.35 -8.06 3.61
C ILE A 25 16.54 -8.84 4.92
N ALA A 26 15.91 -10.01 5.05
CA ALA A 26 16.04 -10.83 6.24
C ALA A 26 17.46 -11.36 6.47
N GLN A 27 18.24 -11.57 5.40
CA GLN A 27 19.63 -12.01 5.49
C GLN A 27 20.59 -10.84 5.80
N GLU A 28 20.43 -9.71 5.14
CA GLU A 28 21.35 -8.57 5.22
C GLU A 28 21.07 -7.68 6.45
N ARG A 29 19.79 -7.53 6.82
CA ARG A 29 19.30 -6.66 7.89
C ARG A 29 18.23 -7.36 8.74
N PRO A 30 18.59 -8.43 9.47
CA PRO A 30 17.65 -9.18 10.31
C PRO A 30 17.00 -8.32 11.41
N ASP A 31 17.64 -7.21 11.80
CA ASP A 31 17.09 -6.23 12.73
C ASP A 31 15.82 -5.54 12.19
N LEU A 32 15.69 -5.39 10.88
CA LEU A 32 14.53 -4.76 10.24
C LEU A 32 13.31 -5.68 10.15
N VAL A 33 13.51 -7.01 10.22
CA VAL A 33 12.44 -8.01 10.14
C VAL A 33 11.46 -7.90 11.32
N ASN A 34 11.96 -7.48 12.48
CA ASN A 34 11.14 -7.35 13.70
C ASN A 34 10.54 -5.95 13.88
N LYS A 35 10.87 -4.99 13.01
CA LYS A 35 10.34 -3.62 13.08
C LYS A 35 9.02 -3.52 12.32
N LYS A 36 8.16 -2.59 12.74
CA LYS A 36 6.88 -2.32 12.07
C LYS A 36 7.10 -1.33 10.92
N TRP A 37 7.19 -1.85 9.71
CA TRP A 37 7.23 -1.06 8.49
C TRP A 37 6.51 -1.76 7.35
N ASP A 38 6.13 -0.96 6.37
CA ASP A 38 5.54 -1.37 5.09
C ASP A 38 6.04 -0.38 4.02
N PHE A 39 5.53 -0.43 2.80
CA PHE A 39 5.90 0.47 1.73
C PHE A 39 4.76 0.64 0.73
N SER A 40 4.84 1.72 -0.03
CA SER A 40 3.93 2.00 -1.14
C SER A 40 4.65 2.71 -2.29
N LEU A 41 3.88 3.14 -3.30
CA LEU A 41 4.33 3.98 -4.39
C LEU A 41 3.64 5.34 -4.33
N ASN A 42 4.41 6.42 -4.35
CA ASN A 42 3.87 7.77 -4.47
C ASN A 42 3.40 8.08 -5.90
N ALA A 43 2.93 9.31 -6.12
CA ALA A 43 2.44 9.78 -7.43
C ALA A 43 3.48 9.79 -8.57
N ARG A 44 4.76 9.55 -8.28
CA ARG A 44 5.86 9.44 -9.27
C ARG A 44 6.36 8.00 -9.41
N ASP A 45 5.64 7.04 -8.84
CA ASP A 45 6.03 5.65 -8.73
C ASP A 45 7.35 5.43 -7.98
N ASP A 46 7.76 6.37 -7.13
CA ASP A 46 8.88 6.14 -6.23
C ASP A 46 8.42 5.42 -4.97
N ILE A 47 9.27 4.52 -4.47
CA ILE A 47 9.00 3.74 -3.27
C ILE A 47 9.06 4.66 -2.07
N VAL A 48 8.03 4.59 -1.24
CA VAL A 48 7.94 5.29 0.03
C VAL A 48 7.81 4.27 1.14
N ILE A 49 8.66 4.39 2.17
CA ILE A 49 8.59 3.54 3.35
C ILE A 49 7.55 4.09 4.31
N LEU A 50 6.67 3.21 4.78
CA LEU A 50 5.64 3.50 5.77
C LEU A 50 6.10 2.91 7.10
N HIS A 51 6.17 3.71 8.16
CA HIS A 51 6.63 3.24 9.47
C HIS A 51 5.93 3.94 10.63
N ASN A 52 5.98 3.33 11.81
CA ASN A 52 5.38 3.84 13.05
C ASN A 52 6.37 4.65 13.92
N GLY A 53 7.53 5.03 13.38
CA GLY A 53 8.60 5.72 14.11
C GLY A 53 9.76 4.87 14.61
N ASP A 54 9.66 3.54 14.55
CA ASP A 54 10.71 2.63 15.05
C ASP A 54 11.91 2.47 14.09
N LEU A 55 11.82 3.08 12.89
CA LEU A 55 12.90 3.14 11.91
C LEU A 55 13.73 4.42 12.08
N THR A 56 15.05 4.26 12.01
CA THR A 56 15.98 5.39 11.85
C THR A 56 15.97 5.87 10.40
N ASP A 57 16.50 7.08 10.15
CA ASP A 57 16.64 7.60 8.79
C ASP A 57 17.56 6.70 7.94
N GLU A 58 18.57 6.07 8.55
CA GLU A 58 19.43 5.08 7.88
C GLU A 58 18.65 3.82 7.49
N ASP A 59 17.75 3.33 8.35
CA ASP A 59 16.88 2.19 8.05
C ASP A 59 15.95 2.49 6.87
N VAL A 60 15.32 3.66 6.89
CA VAL A 60 14.41 4.10 5.83
C VAL A 60 15.14 4.19 4.50
N ASN A 61 16.28 4.87 4.46
CA ASN A 61 17.06 5.02 3.23
C ASN A 61 17.53 3.65 2.69
N TRP A 62 18.01 2.77 3.58
CA TRP A 62 18.46 1.44 3.17
C TRP A 62 17.33 0.59 2.59
N LEU A 63 16.15 0.59 3.25
CA LEU A 63 14.97 -0.12 2.74
C LEU A 63 14.51 0.43 1.39
N GLN A 64 14.46 1.76 1.28
CA GLN A 64 14.04 2.43 0.06
C GLN A 64 14.98 2.07 -1.10
N ASP A 65 16.30 2.17 -0.90
CA ASP A 65 17.29 1.78 -1.91
C ASP A 65 17.15 0.29 -2.28
N ARG A 66 17.02 -0.60 -1.28
CA ARG A 66 16.93 -2.04 -1.54
C ARG A 66 15.71 -2.40 -2.37
N LEU A 67 14.56 -1.80 -2.07
CA LEU A 67 13.33 -2.01 -2.82
C LEU A 67 13.39 -1.33 -4.20
N GLN A 68 13.93 -0.11 -4.28
CA GLN A 68 13.94 0.71 -5.50
C GLN A 68 14.86 0.17 -6.59
N TYR A 69 15.99 -0.40 -6.22
CA TYR A 69 16.94 -0.99 -7.16
C TYR A 69 16.72 -2.49 -7.41
N SER A 70 15.68 -3.06 -6.81
CA SER A 70 15.23 -4.40 -7.19
C SER A 70 14.34 -4.35 -8.44
N GLY A 71 14.18 -5.48 -9.13
CA GLY A 71 13.21 -5.61 -10.23
C GLY A 71 11.75 -5.34 -9.82
N LEU A 72 11.48 -5.21 -8.51
CA LEU A 72 10.18 -5.01 -7.91
C LEU A 72 9.48 -3.71 -8.34
N LYS A 73 10.24 -2.61 -8.52
CA LYS A 73 9.64 -1.29 -8.77
C LYS A 73 8.73 -1.29 -10.00
N GLU A 74 9.17 -1.91 -11.09
CA GLU A 74 8.40 -1.98 -12.34
C GLU A 74 7.13 -2.82 -12.16
N ALA A 75 7.22 -3.98 -11.51
CA ALA A 75 6.04 -4.81 -11.23
C ALA A 75 5.04 -4.11 -10.31
N LEU A 76 5.50 -3.33 -9.32
CA LEU A 76 4.63 -2.53 -8.45
C LEU A 76 3.94 -1.40 -9.21
N ALA A 77 4.63 -0.74 -10.14
CA ALA A 77 4.03 0.32 -10.95
C ALA A 77 2.94 -0.25 -11.88
N GLU A 78 3.19 -1.40 -12.51
CA GLU A 78 2.18 -2.10 -13.29
C GLU A 78 0.98 -2.54 -12.42
N LEU A 79 1.26 -3.06 -11.22
CA LEU A 79 0.22 -3.45 -10.27
C LEU A 79 -0.62 -2.25 -9.82
N LYS A 80 0.01 -1.14 -9.43
CA LYS A 80 -0.66 0.11 -9.08
C LYS A 80 -1.59 0.58 -10.19
N SER A 81 -1.09 0.64 -11.42
CA SER A 81 -1.90 1.02 -12.59
C SER A 81 -3.10 0.09 -12.77
N SER A 82 -2.91 -1.23 -12.59
CA SER A 82 -3.99 -2.21 -12.70
C SER A 82 -5.03 -2.11 -11.58
N MET A 83 -4.63 -1.76 -10.35
CA MET A 83 -5.53 -1.53 -9.23
C MET A 83 -6.41 -0.30 -9.49
N ILE A 84 -5.80 0.82 -9.90
CA ILE A 84 -6.53 2.06 -10.24
C ILE A 84 -7.50 1.77 -11.39
N THR A 85 -7.02 1.14 -12.46
CA THR A 85 -7.85 0.79 -13.63
C THR A 85 -9.02 -0.11 -13.25
N LEU A 86 -8.82 -1.10 -12.36
CA LEU A 86 -9.90 -1.97 -11.88
C LEU A 86 -10.99 -1.15 -11.19
N VAL A 87 -10.62 -0.27 -10.26
CA VAL A 87 -11.57 0.57 -9.53
C VAL A 87 -12.31 1.52 -10.49
N GLU A 88 -11.59 2.17 -11.39
CA GLU A 88 -12.19 3.07 -12.40
C GLU A 88 -13.15 2.33 -13.35
N SER A 89 -12.79 1.12 -13.78
CA SER A 89 -13.63 0.32 -14.67
C SER A 89 -14.97 -0.09 -14.04
N GLU A 90 -14.97 -0.36 -12.73
CA GLU A 90 -16.17 -0.68 -11.95
C GLU A 90 -17.04 0.54 -11.65
N ARG A 91 -16.47 1.75 -11.73
CA ARG A 91 -17.19 3.02 -11.56
C ARG A 91 -18.00 3.40 -12.79
N GLY A 92 -17.55 2.99 -13.97
CA GLY A 92 -18.20 3.30 -15.25
C GLY A 92 -18.25 4.80 -15.56
N SER A 93 -18.92 5.17 -16.65
CA SER A 93 -19.01 6.57 -17.14
C SER A 93 -19.84 7.48 -16.23
N ASP A 94 -20.74 6.90 -15.44
CA ASP A 94 -21.73 7.64 -14.66
C ASP A 94 -21.21 7.99 -13.26
N MET A 95 -19.92 7.70 -13.01
CA MET A 95 -19.21 7.99 -11.76
C MET A 95 -19.84 7.33 -10.53
N TYR A 96 -20.63 6.26 -10.72
CA TYR A 96 -21.42 5.63 -9.67
C TYR A 96 -21.16 4.11 -9.62
N SER A 97 -20.82 3.60 -8.44
CA SER A 97 -20.69 2.17 -8.18
C SER A 97 -21.10 1.84 -6.75
N THR A 98 -21.72 0.68 -6.55
CA THR A 98 -21.97 0.11 -5.21
C THR A 98 -20.88 -0.87 -4.78
N ASN A 99 -19.97 -1.22 -5.69
CA ASN A 99 -18.89 -2.19 -5.46
C ASN A 99 -17.57 -1.45 -5.20
N ILE A 100 -16.43 -2.04 -5.62
CA ILE A 100 -15.10 -1.48 -5.41
C ILE A 100 -14.92 -0.11 -6.07
N GLY A 101 -15.64 0.17 -7.17
CA GLY A 101 -15.61 1.45 -7.90
C GLY A 101 -16.07 2.67 -7.10
N ARG A 102 -16.65 2.47 -5.91
CA ARG A 102 -17.11 3.56 -5.04
C ARG A 102 -15.97 4.29 -4.35
N TYR A 103 -14.84 3.62 -4.13
CA TYR A 103 -13.72 4.19 -3.40
C TYR A 103 -12.93 5.16 -4.26
N ASP A 104 -12.43 6.24 -3.66
CA ASP A 104 -11.52 7.16 -4.31
C ASP A 104 -10.07 6.70 -4.18
N ILE A 105 -9.50 6.27 -5.30
CA ILE A 105 -8.08 5.92 -5.43
C ILE A 105 -7.55 6.53 -6.72
N SER A 106 -6.37 7.11 -6.63
CA SER A 106 -5.68 7.79 -7.71
C SER A 106 -4.18 7.74 -7.47
N GLU A 107 -3.42 8.15 -8.48
CA GLU A 107 -1.98 8.38 -8.37
C GLU A 107 -1.59 9.25 -7.16
N ALA A 108 -2.43 10.24 -6.82
CA ALA A 108 -2.13 11.26 -5.81
C ALA A 108 -2.29 10.78 -4.36
N ASN A 109 -3.13 9.77 -4.12
CA ASN A 109 -3.43 9.27 -2.77
C ASN A 109 -3.08 7.78 -2.59
N PHE A 110 -2.51 7.14 -3.60
CA PHE A 110 -2.22 5.71 -3.59
C PHE A 110 -1.38 5.28 -2.38
N ASP A 111 -0.35 6.06 -2.03
CA ASP A 111 0.58 5.76 -0.93
C ASP A 111 -0.04 5.84 0.46
N GLN A 112 -1.18 6.51 0.59
CA GLN A 112 -1.95 6.62 1.83
C GLN A 112 -2.93 5.44 2.00
N ILE A 113 -3.22 4.73 0.91
CA ILE A 113 -4.27 3.71 0.85
C ILE A 113 -3.65 2.31 0.74
N ILE A 114 -2.71 2.13 -0.18
CA ILE A 114 -2.18 0.81 -0.52
C ILE A 114 -0.86 0.57 0.19
N HIS A 115 -0.83 -0.49 0.98
CA HIS A 115 0.33 -0.96 1.71
C HIS A 115 0.79 -2.28 1.06
N PHE A 116 1.86 -2.23 0.27
CA PHE A 116 2.24 -3.33 -0.60
C PHE A 116 2.81 -4.54 0.16
N GLY A 117 3.57 -4.33 1.22
CA GLY A 117 4.07 -5.41 2.08
C GLY A 117 2.92 -6.23 2.65
N GLU A 118 1.94 -5.58 3.29
CA GLU A 118 0.71 -6.23 3.74
C GLU A 118 -0.03 -6.93 2.58
N PHE A 119 -0.22 -6.21 1.47
CA PHE A 119 -0.96 -6.71 0.31
C PHE A 119 -0.34 -8.01 -0.22
N LEU A 120 0.95 -7.97 -0.57
CA LEU A 120 1.67 -9.07 -1.20
C LEU A 120 1.81 -10.26 -0.26
N ASN A 121 1.99 -10.04 1.05
CA ASN A 121 2.05 -11.13 2.02
C ASN A 121 0.72 -11.90 2.13
N LYS A 122 -0.43 -11.22 2.02
CA LYS A 122 -1.78 -11.83 2.09
C LYS A 122 -2.15 -12.64 0.84
N THR A 123 -1.57 -12.32 -0.32
CA THR A 123 -1.78 -13.10 -1.56
C THR A 123 -1.26 -14.56 -1.49
N ASN A 124 -0.75 -15.02 -0.34
CA ASN A 124 -0.45 -16.43 -0.05
C ASN A 124 -1.68 -17.30 0.23
N GLY A 125 -2.85 -16.69 0.44
CA GLY A 125 -4.10 -17.43 0.66
C GLY A 125 -5.38 -16.69 0.28
N GLU A 126 -5.29 -15.39 -0.02
CA GLU A 126 -6.44 -14.54 -0.35
C GLU A 126 -6.37 -14.03 -1.80
N ASP A 127 -7.54 -13.74 -2.37
CA ASP A 127 -7.67 -13.16 -3.72
C ASP A 127 -7.21 -11.68 -3.72
N ALA A 128 -6.40 -11.30 -4.71
CA ALA A 128 -5.83 -9.96 -4.83
C ALA A 128 -6.88 -8.84 -4.81
N ASN A 129 -8.04 -9.06 -5.45
CA ASN A 129 -9.10 -8.06 -5.52
C ASN A 129 -9.84 -7.93 -4.18
N GLN A 130 -9.93 -9.02 -3.40
CA GLN A 130 -10.47 -8.98 -2.04
C GLN A 130 -9.54 -8.21 -1.08
N ILE A 131 -8.23 -8.41 -1.20
CA ILE A 131 -7.24 -7.68 -0.39
C ILE A 131 -7.27 -6.19 -0.74
N LEU A 132 -7.31 -5.85 -2.04
CA LEU A 132 -7.45 -4.47 -2.51
C LEU A 132 -8.72 -3.83 -1.93
N THR A 133 -9.86 -4.50 -2.05
CA THR A 133 -11.15 -4.02 -1.51
C THR A 133 -11.06 -3.77 -0.01
N SER A 134 -10.34 -4.62 0.72
CA SER A 134 -10.16 -4.49 2.18
C SER A 134 -9.31 -3.27 2.54
N GLN A 135 -8.21 -3.02 1.82
CA GLN A 135 -7.39 -1.83 2.06
C GLN A 135 -8.15 -0.54 1.70
N LEU A 136 -8.87 -0.53 0.57
CA LEU A 136 -9.75 0.57 0.17
C LEU A 136 -10.82 0.85 1.24
N ALA A 137 -11.51 -0.18 1.73
CA ALA A 137 -12.56 -0.04 2.74
C ALA A 137 -12.09 0.62 4.04
N VAL A 138 -10.81 0.41 4.39
CA VAL A 138 -10.21 0.95 5.61
C VAL A 138 -9.64 2.36 5.38
N ARG A 139 -9.00 2.60 4.24
CA ARG A 139 -8.10 3.76 4.07
C ARG A 139 -8.52 4.75 2.98
N ALA A 140 -9.32 4.32 2.00
CA ALA A 140 -9.80 5.21 0.95
C ALA A 140 -11.03 5.99 1.39
N ASP A 141 -11.16 7.19 0.86
CA ASP A 141 -12.40 7.94 0.97
C ASP A 141 -13.52 7.20 0.23
N ASP A 142 -14.67 7.10 0.87
CA ASP A 142 -15.89 6.52 0.31
C ASP A 142 -16.97 7.60 0.36
N PRO A 143 -17.39 8.17 -0.79
CA PRO A 143 -18.35 9.27 -0.85
C PRO A 143 -19.75 8.89 -0.36
N TYR A 144 -20.00 7.60 -0.07
CA TYR A 144 -21.26 7.08 0.44
C TYR A 144 -21.19 6.66 1.92
N LYS A 145 -20.03 6.79 2.59
CA LYS A 145 -19.86 6.35 3.98
C LYS A 145 -20.39 7.40 4.96
N ASN A 146 -21.34 7.00 5.81
CA ASN A 146 -21.63 7.75 7.03
C ASN A 146 -20.38 7.70 7.93
N LEU A 147 -19.81 8.86 8.25
CA LEU A 147 -18.65 9.01 9.13
C LEU A 147 -19.00 8.50 10.53
N THR A 148 -18.68 7.24 10.85
CA THR A 148 -18.79 6.68 12.20
C THR A 148 -17.46 6.83 12.94
N TYR A 149 -17.53 6.93 14.27
CA TYR A 149 -16.38 7.11 15.18
C TYR A 149 -15.27 6.05 15.02
N GLU A 150 -15.59 4.85 14.52
CA GLU A 150 -14.58 3.80 14.25
C GLU A 150 -13.57 4.21 13.17
N PHE A 151 -13.92 5.12 12.25
CA PHE A 151 -12.99 5.65 11.25
C PHE A 151 -11.91 6.56 11.88
N LEU A 152 -12.17 7.09 13.08
CA LEU A 152 -11.23 7.97 13.80
C LEU A 152 -10.25 7.20 14.72
N VAL A 153 -10.40 5.87 14.86
CA VAL A 153 -9.63 5.06 15.84
C VAL A 153 -8.74 4.00 15.19
N VAL A 154 -8.83 3.81 13.87
CA VAL A 154 -8.01 2.83 13.13
C VAL A 154 -6.93 3.64 12.42
N ASN A 155 -5.71 3.89 12.92
CA ASN A 155 -4.72 2.97 13.48
C ASN A 155 -3.67 3.73 14.33
N GLU A 156 -2.84 2.98 15.06
CA GLU A 156 -1.43 3.33 15.31
C GLU A 156 -0.65 3.37 13.97
N HIS A 157 -1.05 4.27 13.06
CA HIS A 157 -0.77 4.19 11.62
C HIS A 157 0.72 4.16 11.31
N LEU A 158 1.10 3.25 10.41
CA LEU A 158 2.28 3.46 9.59
C LEU A 158 2.02 4.74 8.78
N THR A 159 2.96 5.68 8.86
CA THR A 159 2.89 6.94 8.13
C THR A 159 4.14 7.08 7.27
N ASN A 160 4.06 7.86 6.19
CA ASN A 160 5.22 8.23 5.39
C ASN A 160 6.02 9.40 6.01
N THR A 161 5.50 10.01 7.07
CA THR A 161 6.13 11.11 7.81
C THR A 161 6.60 10.63 9.17
N LYS A 162 7.79 11.05 9.60
CA LYS A 162 8.29 10.79 10.95
C LYS A 162 7.21 11.16 12.00
N PRO A 163 6.88 10.28 12.98
CA PRO A 163 6.00 10.68 14.06
C PRO A 163 6.62 11.84 14.82
N VAL A 164 5.86 12.92 14.94
CA VAL A 164 6.25 14.06 15.77
C VAL A 164 6.17 13.59 17.22
N PRO A 165 7.25 13.70 18.03
CA PRO A 165 7.16 13.38 19.44
C PRO A 165 6.03 14.20 20.06
N TYR A 166 5.14 13.54 20.82
CA TYR A 166 4.13 14.23 21.58
C TYR A 166 4.80 15.25 22.51
N SER A 167 4.63 16.55 22.22
CA SER A 167 5.05 17.63 23.09
C SER A 167 3.82 18.14 23.85
N PRO A 168 3.73 17.96 25.18
CA PRO A 168 2.59 18.41 25.98
C PRO A 168 2.49 19.95 26.13
N GLU A 169 3.29 20.73 25.41
CA GLU A 169 3.31 22.19 25.50
C GLU A 169 2.54 22.82 24.33
N ASN A 170 1.23 22.87 24.45
CA ASN A 170 0.38 23.97 23.97
C ASN A 170 -1.00 23.80 24.62
N LYS A 171 -1.15 24.43 25.80
CA LYS A 171 -2.43 24.75 26.41
C LYS A 171 -2.88 26.13 25.95
#